data_AF-A0A1Q4DFZ9-F1
#
_entry.id   AF-A0A1Q4DFZ9-F1
#
_cell.length_a   1.000
_cell.length_b   1.000
_cell.length_c   1.000
_cell.angle_alpha   90.00
_cell.angle_beta   90.00
_cell.angle_gamma   90.00
#
_symmetry.space_group_name_H-M   'P 1'
#
loop_
_entity.id
_entity.type
_entity.pdbx_description
1 polymer ?
#
loop_
_entity_poly.entity_id
_entity_poly.type
_entity_poly.pdbx_seq_one_letter_code
_entity_poly.pdbx_strand_id
1 'polypeptide(L)'
;MNRLVRLTAAAICLLTAADAAAQAPNPFCQRLEAQLAAIDRGGADPTRAEQLRRYDETLNRQQFELDRLTAQARRLDCGSSGLFSIFQTPAPQCDGLNRQIEQARGQINRMRGEMQQFDGNLDRAEQRRNVLMALGDNNCGPQYRSAAAPRNFLESLFGGGSSSSGGYSTAEGASGTFRTICVRTCDGYYYPISYATSPARFRDDEQTCQRTCPAAQVSLYTYRNPGEDVAQAVSLSGAPYSSLPTAFRYRQQYDKACSCRQAGQSWADALKQTGDALEQGDVVVTQERAKQMALPRDSRGRPIRAPAGRAAQADATPATAEPSRDDSSDNGRSGVRSVGPQFMPTR
;
A
#
# COMPACT_ATOMS: atom_id res chain seq x y z
N MET A 1 90.49 23.19 -1.69
CA MET A 1 90.90 22.55 -0.41
C MET A 1 89.66 22.53 0.48
N ASN A 2 88.87 21.44 0.42
CA ASN A 2 88.75 20.42 1.48
C ASN A 2 88.29 21.03 2.81
N ARG A 3 87.09 20.82 3.37
CA ARG A 3 86.26 19.62 3.65
C ARG A 3 85.99 19.64 5.17
N LEU A 4 84.86 19.04 5.58
CA LEU A 4 84.41 18.66 6.95
C LEU A 4 83.49 19.70 7.60
N VAL A 5 82.15 19.57 7.61
CA VAL A 5 81.26 18.41 7.91
C VAL A 5 81.54 17.81 9.29
N ARG A 6 80.75 18.21 10.30
CA ARG A 6 79.98 17.29 11.19
C ARG A 6 79.29 18.01 12.37
N LEU A 7 78.03 17.61 12.57
CA LEU A 7 77.31 17.46 13.84
C LEU A 7 76.80 18.73 14.56
N THR A 8 75.50 18.98 14.46
CA THR A 8 74.58 18.82 15.59
C THR A 8 73.14 18.82 15.08
N ALA A 9 72.48 17.68 15.27
CA ALA A 9 71.06 17.48 15.09
C ALA A 9 70.35 17.88 16.38
N ALA A 10 69.27 18.65 16.28
CA ALA A 10 68.17 18.63 17.24
C ALA A 10 67.00 19.42 16.64
N ALA A 11 66.20 18.73 15.84
CA ALA A 11 64.86 19.17 15.49
C ALA A 11 63.99 19.12 16.75
N ILE A 12 63.55 20.27 17.25
CA ILE A 12 62.52 20.37 18.28
C ILE A 12 61.28 20.96 17.60
N CYS A 13 60.54 20.07 16.94
CA CYS A 13 59.15 20.28 16.57
C CYS A 13 58.33 20.06 17.85
N LEU A 14 58.07 21.14 18.61
CA LEU A 14 57.06 21.13 19.66
C LEU A 14 55.67 21.23 19.02
N LEU A 15 55.21 20.08 18.52
CA LEU A 15 53.80 19.81 18.30
C LEU A 15 53.19 19.47 19.66
N THR A 16 52.49 20.42 20.25
CA THR A 16 51.55 20.12 21.33
C THR A 16 50.43 19.27 20.72
N ALA A 17 50.48 17.97 20.98
CA ALA A 17 49.36 17.07 20.76
C ALA A 17 48.17 17.62 21.56
N ALA A 18 47.13 18.06 20.86
CA ALA A 18 45.83 18.23 21.46
C ALA A 18 45.36 16.85 21.92
N ASP A 19 45.08 16.72 23.21
CA ASP A 19 44.49 15.53 23.81
C ASP A 19 43.24 15.11 23.01
N ALA A 20 43.38 14.01 22.26
CA ALA A 20 42.23 13.22 21.86
C ALA A 20 41.66 12.62 23.15
N ALA A 21 40.60 13.23 23.66
CA ALA A 21 39.79 12.65 24.72
C ALA A 21 39.29 11.28 24.25
N ALA A 22 40.00 10.22 24.65
CA ALA A 22 39.54 8.85 24.55
C ALA A 22 38.31 8.74 25.45
N GLN A 23 37.13 8.74 24.83
CA GLN A 23 35.86 8.52 25.49
C GLN A 23 35.94 7.16 26.20
N ALA A 24 35.75 7.15 27.53
CA ALA A 24 35.69 5.91 28.29
C ALA A 24 34.63 4.99 27.65
N PRO A 25 34.95 3.72 27.33
CA PRO A 25 34.05 2.88 26.56
C PRO A 25 32.84 2.53 27.43
N ASN A 26 31.67 3.06 27.04
CA ASN A 26 30.40 2.77 27.66
C ASN A 26 30.15 1.24 27.56
N PRO A 27 29.89 0.52 28.68
CA PRO A 27 29.67 -0.93 28.65
C PRO A 27 28.48 -1.34 27.76
N PHE A 28 27.54 -0.42 27.53
CA PHE A 28 26.45 -0.61 26.59
C PHE A 28 26.92 -0.67 25.13
N CYS A 29 27.82 0.23 24.73
CA CYS A 29 28.40 0.26 23.39
C CYS A 29 29.24 -0.99 23.11
N GLN A 30 30.04 -1.43 24.07
CA GLN A 30 30.82 -2.67 23.95
C GLN A 30 29.94 -3.90 23.69
N ARG A 31 28.74 -3.95 24.31
CA ARG A 31 27.79 -5.03 24.09
C ARG A 31 27.18 -5.00 22.69
N LEU A 32 26.77 -3.84 22.21
CA LEU A 32 26.21 -3.67 20.86
C LEU A 32 27.24 -3.95 19.77
N GLU A 33 28.49 -3.52 19.97
CA GLU A 33 29.60 -3.81 19.06
C GLU A 33 29.91 -5.31 19.00
N ALA A 34 29.89 -6.01 20.14
CA ALA A 34 30.04 -7.46 20.19
C ALA A 34 28.89 -8.17 19.46
N GLN A 35 27.66 -7.65 19.57
CA GLN A 35 26.49 -8.16 18.86
C GLN A 35 26.62 -7.96 17.34
N LEU A 36 27.07 -6.78 16.90
CA LEU A 36 27.34 -6.49 15.49
C LEU A 36 28.42 -7.42 14.91
N ALA A 37 29.52 -7.62 15.64
CA ALA A 37 30.61 -8.49 15.22
C ALA A 37 30.22 -9.98 15.14
N ALA A 38 29.23 -10.42 15.91
CA ALA A 38 28.66 -11.75 15.80
C ALA A 38 27.82 -11.90 14.51
N ILE A 39 27.05 -10.87 14.15
CA ILE A 39 26.19 -10.86 12.96
C ILE A 39 27.03 -10.75 11.67
N ASP A 40 28.06 -9.89 11.67
CA ASP A 40 28.88 -9.60 10.49
C ASP A 40 29.71 -10.79 10.01
N ARG A 41 30.17 -11.64 10.94
CA ARG A 41 30.89 -12.87 10.62
C ARG A 41 30.06 -13.88 9.82
N GLY A 42 28.74 -13.73 9.79
CA GLY A 42 27.82 -14.63 9.07
C GLY A 42 27.20 -14.05 7.79
N GLY A 43 27.51 -12.81 7.38
CA GLY A 43 26.65 -12.05 6.45
C GLY A 43 27.30 -11.30 5.28
N ALA A 44 28.62 -11.33 5.11
CA ALA A 44 29.31 -10.47 4.14
C ALA A 44 29.75 -11.20 2.85
N ASP A 45 28.81 -11.77 2.09
CA ASP A 45 29.12 -12.34 0.77
C ASP A 45 28.47 -11.53 -0.38
N PRO A 46 29.24 -10.68 -1.09
CA PRO A 46 28.74 -9.88 -2.20
C PRO A 46 28.31 -10.72 -3.41
N THR A 47 28.83 -11.94 -3.58
CA THR A 47 28.41 -12.84 -4.66
C THR A 47 26.99 -13.36 -4.45
N ARG A 48 26.55 -13.40 -3.20
CA ARG A 48 25.21 -13.84 -2.80
C ARG A 48 24.14 -12.80 -3.09
N ALA A 49 24.43 -11.51 -2.88
CA ALA A 49 23.49 -10.43 -3.24
C ALA A 49 23.18 -10.41 -4.74
N GLU A 50 24.19 -10.69 -5.59
CA GLU A 50 24.02 -10.86 -7.02
C GLU A 50 23.23 -12.13 -7.37
N GLN A 51 23.45 -13.24 -6.65
CA GLN A 51 22.65 -14.47 -6.81
C GLN A 51 21.18 -14.27 -6.45
N LEU A 52 20.85 -13.52 -5.38
CA LEU A 52 19.47 -13.20 -5.01
C LEU A 52 18.76 -12.41 -6.12
N ARG A 53 19.42 -11.39 -6.69
CA ARG A 53 18.83 -10.61 -7.81
C ARG A 53 18.53 -11.47 -9.03
N ARG A 54 19.45 -12.37 -9.40
CA ARG A 54 19.25 -13.32 -10.51
C ARG A 54 18.10 -14.28 -10.21
N TYR A 55 17.97 -14.71 -8.96
CA TYR A 55 16.91 -15.60 -8.52
C TYR A 55 15.52 -14.93 -8.60
N ASP A 56 15.40 -13.69 -8.13
CA ASP A 56 14.17 -12.90 -8.22
C ASP A 56 13.72 -12.70 -9.67
N GLU A 57 14.66 -12.41 -10.57
CA GLU A 57 14.38 -12.30 -12.00
C GLU A 57 13.83 -13.62 -12.58
N THR A 58 14.39 -14.76 -12.18
CA THR A 58 13.89 -16.08 -12.62
C THR A 58 12.50 -16.39 -12.08
N LEU A 59 12.18 -16.01 -10.84
CA LEU A 59 10.86 -16.22 -10.25
C LEU A 59 9.77 -15.40 -10.95
N ASN A 60 10.04 -14.13 -11.24
CA ASN A 60 9.09 -13.25 -11.90
C ASN A 60 8.73 -13.76 -13.31
N ARG A 61 9.72 -14.29 -14.04
CA ARG A 61 9.49 -14.91 -15.36
C ARG A 61 8.61 -16.15 -15.28
N GLN A 62 8.82 -16.99 -14.27
CA GLN A 62 8.06 -18.24 -14.09
C GLN A 62 6.63 -18.00 -13.58
N GLN A 63 6.39 -16.95 -12.79
CA GLN A 63 5.04 -16.55 -12.38
C GLN A 63 4.19 -16.11 -13.58
N PHE A 64 4.78 -15.35 -14.50
CA PHE A 64 4.08 -14.90 -15.71
C PHE A 64 3.61 -16.07 -16.61
N GLU A 65 4.42 -17.13 -16.70
CA GLU A 65 4.08 -18.35 -17.43
C GLU A 65 2.86 -19.05 -16.81
N LEU A 66 2.82 -19.14 -15.48
CA LEU A 66 1.71 -19.72 -14.75
C LEU A 66 0.42 -18.90 -14.88
N ASP A 67 0.52 -17.57 -14.84
CA ASP A 67 -0.61 -16.68 -15.05
C ASP A 67 -1.18 -16.80 -16.46
N ARG A 68 -0.31 -16.92 -17.46
CA ARG A 68 -0.71 -17.17 -18.86
C ARG A 68 -1.47 -18.49 -19.00
N LEU A 69 -0.94 -19.58 -18.45
CA LEU A 69 -1.59 -20.91 -18.49
C LEU A 69 -2.91 -20.92 -17.72
N THR A 70 -2.95 -20.27 -16.56
CA THR A 70 -4.17 -20.16 -15.75
C THR A 70 -5.23 -19.33 -16.45
N ALA A 71 -4.86 -18.23 -17.12
CA ALA A 71 -5.79 -17.43 -17.91
C ALA A 71 -6.33 -18.21 -19.12
N GLN A 72 -5.50 -19.03 -19.78
CA GLN A 72 -5.94 -19.91 -20.86
C GLN A 72 -6.92 -20.98 -20.37
N ALA A 73 -6.64 -21.62 -19.23
CA ALA A 73 -7.52 -22.61 -18.62
C ALA A 73 -8.88 -22.01 -18.24
N ARG A 74 -8.91 -20.77 -17.71
CA ARG A 74 -10.16 -20.06 -17.41
C ARG A 74 -10.97 -19.73 -18.67
N ARG A 75 -10.33 -19.35 -19.77
CA ARG A 75 -11.01 -19.07 -21.04
C ARG A 75 -11.64 -20.31 -21.67
N LEU A 76 -11.03 -21.48 -21.43
CA LEU A 76 -11.52 -22.78 -21.91
C LEU A 76 -12.46 -23.47 -20.90
N ASP A 77 -12.80 -22.79 -19.80
CA ASP A 77 -13.59 -23.30 -18.67
C ASP A 77 -13.06 -24.62 -18.06
N CYS A 78 -11.75 -24.83 -18.12
CA CYS A 78 -11.07 -26.02 -17.62
C CYS A 78 -11.02 -26.11 -16.08
N GLY A 79 -11.70 -25.20 -15.37
CA GLY A 79 -11.62 -25.01 -13.92
C GLY A 79 -12.97 -24.85 -13.21
N SER A 80 -14.09 -25.04 -13.90
CA SER A 80 -15.41 -25.12 -13.25
C SER A 80 -15.59 -26.49 -12.60
N SER A 81 -14.81 -26.77 -11.56
CA SER A 81 -15.06 -27.85 -10.60
C SER A 81 -16.02 -27.40 -9.49
N GLY A 82 -16.93 -26.47 -9.80
CA GLY A 82 -17.97 -26.00 -8.88
C GLY A 82 -19.16 -26.96 -8.82
N LEU A 83 -19.98 -26.82 -7.78
CA LEU A 83 -21.18 -27.62 -7.46
C LEU A 83 -22.22 -27.78 -8.62
N PHE A 84 -22.04 -27.08 -9.76
CA PHE A 84 -22.90 -27.13 -10.94
C PHE A 84 -22.32 -27.92 -12.14
N SER A 85 -21.17 -28.60 -12.01
CA SER A 85 -20.50 -29.35 -13.09
C SER A 85 -21.19 -30.66 -13.53
N ILE A 86 -22.43 -30.91 -13.09
CA ILE A 86 -23.19 -32.14 -13.39
C ILE A 86 -23.72 -32.12 -14.85
N PHE A 87 -23.66 -30.96 -15.53
CA PHE A 87 -24.25 -30.77 -16.87
C PHE A 87 -23.27 -30.28 -17.96
N GLN A 88 -21.99 -30.09 -17.67
CA GLN A 88 -20.98 -29.76 -18.68
C GLN A 88 -19.81 -30.76 -18.65
N THR A 89 -19.67 -31.54 -19.73
CA THR A 89 -18.48 -32.36 -19.97
C THR A 89 -17.30 -31.44 -20.27
N PRO A 90 -16.23 -31.45 -19.45
CA PRO A 90 -15.03 -30.67 -19.74
C PRO A 90 -14.41 -31.13 -21.06
N ALA A 91 -13.87 -30.19 -21.84
CA ALA A 91 -13.17 -30.53 -23.07
C ALA A 91 -11.96 -31.44 -22.74
N PRO A 92 -11.69 -32.50 -23.53
CA PRO A 92 -10.57 -33.44 -23.27
C PRO A 92 -9.19 -32.77 -23.32
N GLN A 93 -9.11 -31.55 -23.85
CA GLN A 93 -7.90 -30.72 -23.92
C GLN A 93 -7.53 -30.09 -22.56
N CYS A 94 -8.47 -30.03 -21.61
CA CYS A 94 -8.26 -29.45 -20.29
C CYS A 94 -7.35 -30.30 -19.39
N ASP A 95 -7.34 -31.61 -19.56
CA ASP A 95 -6.54 -32.52 -18.73
C ASP A 95 -5.02 -32.31 -18.91
N GLY A 96 -4.57 -32.13 -20.16
CA GLY A 96 -3.17 -31.81 -20.45
C GLY A 96 -2.75 -30.44 -19.92
N LEU A 97 -3.63 -29.44 -20.01
CA LEU A 97 -3.39 -28.09 -19.53
C LEU A 97 -3.36 -28.01 -18.00
N ASN A 98 -4.26 -28.72 -17.32
CA ASN A 98 -4.30 -28.79 -15.86
C ASN A 98 -3.05 -29.46 -15.29
N ARG A 99 -2.55 -30.53 -15.93
CA ARG A 99 -1.26 -31.15 -15.58
C ARG A 99 -0.09 -30.17 -15.71
N GLN A 100 -0.05 -29.35 -16.76
CA GLN A 100 0.98 -28.33 -16.92
C GLN A 100 0.92 -27.25 -15.83
N ILE A 101 -0.29 -26.80 -15.46
CA ILE A 101 -0.49 -25.83 -14.38
C ILE A 101 -0.03 -26.40 -13.04
N GLU A 102 -0.34 -27.66 -12.73
CA GLU A 102 0.09 -28.32 -11.49
C GLU A 102 1.62 -28.48 -11.43
N GLN A 103 2.25 -28.85 -12.54
CA GLN A 103 3.71 -28.91 -12.65
C GLN A 103 4.36 -27.54 -12.44
N ALA A 104 3.83 -26.48 -13.06
CA ALA A 104 4.31 -25.11 -12.89
C ALA A 104 4.16 -24.62 -11.44
N ARG A 105 3.02 -24.90 -10.79
CA ARG A 105 2.79 -24.57 -9.37
C ARG A 105 3.79 -25.30 -8.47
N GLY A 106 4.01 -26.59 -8.71
CA GLY A 106 4.95 -27.40 -7.95
C GLY A 106 6.41 -26.93 -8.10
N GLN A 107 6.79 -26.43 -9.27
CA GLN A 107 8.10 -25.83 -9.50
C GLN A 107 8.27 -24.52 -8.71
N ILE A 108 7.28 -23.62 -8.75
CA ILE A 108 7.31 -22.36 -7.99
C ILE A 108 7.38 -22.62 -6.48
N ASN A 109 6.63 -23.60 -5.97
CA ASN A 109 6.66 -23.92 -4.54
C ASN A 109 8.02 -24.47 -4.08
N ARG A 110 8.70 -25.26 -4.93
CA ARG A 110 10.08 -25.69 -4.65
C ARG A 110 11.05 -24.51 -4.60
N MET A 111 10.98 -23.60 -5.58
CA MET A 111 11.84 -22.41 -5.61
C MET A 111 11.56 -21.44 -4.44
N ARG A 112 10.30 -21.27 -4.04
CA ARG A 112 9.96 -20.51 -2.82
C ARG A 112 10.51 -21.17 -1.55
N GLY A 113 10.51 -22.50 -1.48
CA GLY A 113 11.10 -23.24 -0.36
C GLY A 113 12.63 -23.09 -0.30
N GLU A 114 13.30 -23.00 -1.44
CA GLU A 114 14.73 -22.65 -1.50
C GLU A 114 14.96 -21.22 -1.00
N MET A 115 14.10 -20.26 -1.37
CA MET A 115 14.17 -18.87 -0.89
C MET A 115 13.97 -18.73 0.63
N GLN A 116 13.10 -19.51 1.25
CA GLN A 116 12.90 -19.47 2.72
C GLN A 116 14.17 -19.81 3.51
N GLN A 117 15.10 -20.56 2.91
CA GLN A 117 16.42 -20.81 3.51
C GLN A 117 17.35 -19.58 3.41
N PHE A 118 17.12 -18.69 2.44
CA PHE A 118 17.76 -17.39 2.35
C PHE A 118 17.11 -16.35 3.29
N ASP A 119 15.83 -16.48 3.61
CA ASP A 119 15.05 -15.58 4.47
C ASP A 119 15.59 -15.50 5.92
N GLY A 120 16.05 -16.62 6.49
CA GLY A 120 16.76 -16.62 7.78
C GLY A 120 18.08 -15.83 7.81
N ASN A 121 18.52 -15.27 6.67
CA ASN A 121 19.62 -14.32 6.56
C ASN A 121 19.17 -12.88 6.29
N LEU A 122 17.96 -12.67 5.75
CA LEU A 122 17.31 -11.35 5.68
C LEU A 122 17.01 -10.84 7.10
N ASP A 123 16.55 -11.73 7.98
CA ASP A 123 16.41 -11.46 9.41
C ASP A 123 17.72 -10.97 10.04
N ARG A 124 18.88 -11.51 9.61
CA ARG A 124 20.20 -11.10 10.10
C ARG A 124 20.62 -9.74 9.55
N ALA A 125 20.29 -9.44 8.29
CA ALA A 125 20.55 -8.14 7.70
C ALA A 125 19.70 -7.05 8.37
N GLU A 126 18.46 -7.38 8.77
CA GLU A 126 17.60 -6.52 9.58
C GLU A 126 18.14 -6.35 11.01
N GLN A 127 18.52 -7.46 11.68
CA GLN A 127 19.16 -7.43 12.99
C GLN A 127 20.44 -6.57 12.99
N ARG A 128 21.27 -6.69 11.94
CA ARG A 128 22.46 -5.84 11.74
C ARG A 128 22.07 -4.37 11.67
N ARG A 129 21.03 -4.04 10.90
CA ARG A 129 20.55 -2.66 10.75
C ARG A 129 20.04 -2.11 12.07
N ASN A 130 19.30 -2.90 12.83
CA ASN A 130 18.76 -2.52 14.14
C ASN A 130 19.89 -2.26 15.17
N VAL A 131 20.94 -3.10 15.18
CA VAL A 131 22.12 -2.89 16.04
C VAL A 131 22.90 -1.65 15.62
N LEU A 132 23.07 -1.40 14.31
CA LEU A 132 23.73 -0.20 13.79
C LEU A 132 22.97 1.09 14.13
N MET A 133 21.64 1.08 14.08
CA MET A 133 20.81 2.21 14.52
C MET A 133 21.00 2.45 16.02
N ALA A 134 20.91 1.40 16.85
CA ALA A 134 21.11 1.52 18.29
C ALA A 134 22.52 2.04 18.66
N LEU A 135 23.56 1.63 17.92
CA LEU A 135 24.93 2.15 18.10
C LEU A 135 25.03 3.64 17.78
N GLY A 136 24.34 4.11 16.73
CA GLY A 136 24.33 5.51 16.35
C GLY A 136 23.48 6.39 17.28
N ASP A 137 22.31 5.90 17.72
CA ASP A 137 21.43 6.59 18.68
C ASP A 137 22.13 6.80 20.04
N ASN A 138 22.96 5.83 20.45
CA ASN A 138 23.73 5.90 21.69
C ASN A 138 25.12 6.53 21.50
N ASN A 139 25.38 7.09 20.32
CA ASN A 139 26.60 7.80 19.97
C ASN A 139 27.88 7.00 20.29
N CYS A 140 27.85 5.69 20.07
CA CYS A 140 28.92 4.74 20.41
C CYS A 140 30.21 4.89 19.58
N GLY A 141 30.25 5.86 18.68
CA GLY A 141 31.44 6.20 17.90
C GLY A 141 31.09 7.00 16.64
N PRO A 142 32.04 7.78 16.10
CA PRO A 142 31.85 8.53 14.86
C PRO A 142 31.48 7.65 13.66
N GLN A 143 31.93 6.39 13.65
CA GLN A 143 31.67 5.41 12.60
C GLN A 143 30.19 4.97 12.51
N TYR A 144 29.42 5.06 13.61
CA TYR A 144 28.01 4.65 13.64
C TYR A 144 27.06 5.81 13.36
N ARG A 145 27.54 7.05 13.42
CA ARG A 145 26.73 8.23 13.09
C ARG A 145 26.35 8.28 11.62
N SER A 146 27.13 7.72 10.71
CA SER A 146 26.76 7.63 9.28
C SER A 146 25.75 6.50 9.00
N ALA A 147 25.65 5.52 9.91
CA ALA A 147 24.66 4.44 9.83
C ALA A 147 23.31 4.85 10.46
N ALA A 148 23.32 5.70 11.48
CA ALA A 148 22.11 6.30 12.08
C ALA A 148 21.75 7.68 11.53
N ALA A 149 22.61 8.31 10.73
CA ALA A 149 22.25 9.53 10.03
C ALA A 149 21.12 9.21 9.05
N PRO A 150 20.00 9.95 9.09
CA PRO A 150 19.02 9.88 8.02
C PRO A 150 19.77 10.17 6.73
N ARG A 151 19.82 9.20 5.82
CA ARG A 151 20.48 9.40 4.53
C ARG A 151 19.84 10.61 3.87
N ASN A 152 20.64 11.65 3.68
CA ASN A 152 20.17 12.87 3.04
C ASN A 152 19.66 12.50 1.66
N PHE A 153 18.39 12.80 1.41
CA PHE A 153 17.69 12.54 0.14
C PHE A 153 18.50 13.04 -1.06
N LEU A 154 19.19 14.17 -0.92
CA LEU A 154 20.09 14.73 -1.93
C LEU A 154 21.27 13.79 -2.31
N GLU A 155 21.80 12.99 -1.39
CA GLU A 155 22.89 12.04 -1.66
C GLU A 155 22.39 10.81 -2.46
N SER A 156 21.17 10.37 -2.16
CA SER A 156 20.46 9.34 -2.92
C SER A 156 19.87 9.84 -4.25
N LEU A 157 19.68 11.15 -4.40
CA LEU A 157 19.15 11.78 -5.60
C LEU A 157 20.24 12.31 -6.55
N PHE A 158 21.43 12.69 -6.03
CA PHE A 158 22.47 13.37 -6.82
C PHE A 158 23.86 12.73 -6.79
N GLY A 159 24.06 11.56 -6.15
CA GLY A 159 25.22 10.70 -6.41
C GLY A 159 26.56 11.43 -6.56
N GLY A 160 27.01 12.08 -5.49
CA GLY A 160 28.22 12.89 -5.47
C GLY A 160 29.51 12.06 -5.50
N GLY A 161 29.91 11.61 -6.69
CA GLY A 161 31.32 11.55 -7.12
C GLY A 161 32.14 10.29 -6.82
N SER A 162 32.19 9.35 -7.77
CA SER A 162 33.34 9.22 -8.69
C SER A 162 33.20 8.01 -9.60
N SER A 163 33.05 8.28 -10.90
CA SER A 163 33.65 7.55 -12.02
C SER A 163 33.44 6.03 -12.12
N SER A 164 32.33 5.58 -12.68
CA SER A 164 32.35 4.58 -13.76
C SER A 164 30.98 4.42 -14.43
N SER A 165 31.07 4.45 -15.76
CA SER A 165 30.07 4.22 -16.79
C SER A 165 28.91 3.25 -16.47
N GLY A 166 27.70 3.69 -16.81
CA GLY A 166 26.73 2.88 -17.54
C GLY A 166 25.90 1.91 -16.70
N GLY A 167 24.67 2.32 -16.38
CA GLY A 167 23.64 1.41 -15.91
C GLY A 167 22.45 2.18 -15.35
N TYR A 168 21.35 2.20 -16.11
CA TYR A 168 20.05 2.63 -15.62
C TYR A 168 19.72 1.87 -14.35
N SER A 169 19.94 2.50 -13.21
CA SER A 169 19.61 1.93 -11.90
C SER A 169 18.21 2.41 -11.57
N THR A 170 17.19 1.69 -12.03
CA THR A 170 15.91 1.70 -11.33
C THR A 170 16.21 1.30 -9.89
N ALA A 171 15.91 2.22 -8.97
CA ALA A 171 16.00 1.98 -7.54
C ALA A 171 14.91 0.97 -7.14
N GLU A 172 15.11 -0.29 -7.50
CA GLU A 172 14.23 -1.41 -7.15
C GLU A 172 14.73 -2.01 -5.84
N GLY A 173 14.60 -1.19 -4.79
CA GLY A 173 14.70 -1.61 -3.39
C GLY A 173 13.29 -1.69 -2.83
N ALA A 174 12.83 -2.93 -2.61
CA ALA A 174 11.49 -3.37 -2.25
C ALA A 174 10.49 -3.36 -3.42
N SER A 175 10.26 -4.54 -3.99
CA SER A 175 9.10 -4.89 -4.81
C SER A 175 7.83 -4.79 -3.95
N GLY A 176 7.39 -3.56 -3.73
CA GLY A 176 6.15 -3.22 -3.05
C GLY A 176 5.45 -2.13 -3.84
N THR A 177 4.12 -2.22 -3.90
CA THR A 177 3.30 -1.09 -4.35
C THR A 177 3.29 -0.02 -3.27
N PHE A 178 2.73 1.15 -3.58
CA PHE A 178 2.47 2.17 -2.58
C PHE A 178 0.97 2.29 -2.33
N ARG A 179 0.62 2.67 -1.10
CA ARG A 179 -0.67 3.26 -0.77
C ARG A 179 -0.52 4.76 -0.74
N THR A 180 -1.50 5.47 -1.26
CA THR A 180 -1.56 6.93 -1.21
C THR A 180 -2.77 7.37 -0.42
N ILE A 181 -2.56 8.34 0.46
CA ILE A 181 -3.59 8.92 1.32
C ILE A 181 -3.55 10.43 1.18
N CYS A 182 -4.71 11.04 1.18
CA CYS A 182 -4.86 12.48 1.19
C CYS A 182 -5.09 12.93 2.63
N VAL A 183 -4.18 13.74 3.16
CA VAL A 183 -4.23 14.26 4.53
C VAL A 183 -4.71 15.70 4.49
N ARG A 184 -5.73 16.01 5.28
CA ARG A 184 -6.20 17.36 5.52
C ARG A 184 -5.38 18.02 6.61
N THR A 185 -4.77 19.14 6.29
CA THR A 185 -3.75 19.76 7.15
C THR A 185 -4.33 20.46 8.38
N CYS A 186 -5.61 20.86 8.38
CA CYS A 186 -6.23 21.57 9.52
C CYS A 186 -6.62 20.66 10.71
N ASP A 187 -6.81 19.36 10.51
CA ASP A 187 -7.17 18.41 11.59
C ASP A 187 -6.44 17.06 11.50
N GLY A 188 -5.56 16.91 10.52
CA GLY A 188 -4.81 15.70 10.24
C GLY A 188 -5.69 14.55 9.75
N TYR A 189 -6.97 14.72 9.43
CA TYR A 189 -7.79 13.62 8.93
C TYR A 189 -7.23 13.11 7.59
N TYR A 190 -7.26 11.79 7.37
CA TYR A 190 -6.82 11.21 6.10
C TYR A 190 -7.88 10.31 5.47
N TYR A 191 -7.86 10.24 4.14
CA TYR A 191 -8.65 9.30 3.36
C TYR A 191 -7.81 8.70 2.22
N PRO A 192 -8.06 7.44 1.81
CA PRO A 192 -7.28 6.78 0.77
C PRO A 192 -7.57 7.37 -0.61
N ILE A 193 -6.53 7.45 -1.45
CA ILE A 193 -6.63 7.75 -2.88
C ILE A 193 -6.42 6.46 -3.68
N SER A 194 -5.24 5.84 -3.52
CA SER A 194 -4.92 4.57 -4.17
C SER A 194 -4.47 3.51 -3.15
N TYR A 195 -5.01 2.30 -3.27
CA TYR A 195 -4.68 1.17 -2.40
C TYR A 195 -3.43 0.39 -2.85
N ALA A 196 -3.06 0.52 -4.11
CA ALA A 196 -1.86 -0.03 -4.72
C ALA A 196 -1.52 0.80 -5.96
N THR A 197 -0.36 1.46 -5.96
CA THR A 197 0.08 2.31 -7.06
C THR A 197 1.61 2.32 -7.18
N SER A 198 2.14 2.98 -8.21
CA SER A 198 3.57 3.19 -8.42
C SER A 198 3.93 4.67 -8.28
N PRO A 199 5.21 5.02 -8.01
CA PRO A 199 5.63 6.41 -7.90
C PRO A 199 5.30 7.29 -9.11
N ALA A 200 5.23 6.70 -10.30
CA ALA A 200 4.86 7.39 -11.53
C ALA A 200 3.44 8.01 -11.49
N ARG A 201 2.55 7.48 -10.65
CA ARG A 201 1.16 7.94 -10.51
C ARG A 201 0.92 8.88 -9.34
N PHE A 202 1.94 9.18 -8.53
CA PHE A 202 1.78 10.04 -7.35
C PHE A 202 1.29 11.45 -7.71
N ARG A 203 1.66 11.98 -8.87
CA ARG A 203 1.17 13.28 -9.33
C ARG A 203 -0.33 13.26 -9.67
N ASP A 204 -0.81 12.19 -10.29
CA ASP A 204 -2.23 12.02 -10.59
C ASP A 204 -3.04 11.84 -9.30
N ASP A 205 -2.49 11.07 -8.35
CA ASP A 205 -3.08 10.90 -7.01
C ASP A 205 -3.11 12.21 -6.22
N GLU A 206 -2.07 13.05 -6.33
CA GLU A 206 -2.01 14.37 -5.68
C GLU A 206 -3.09 15.32 -6.23
N GLN A 207 -3.29 15.32 -7.56
CA GLN A 207 -4.37 16.08 -8.17
C GLN A 207 -5.75 15.57 -7.73
N THR A 208 -5.93 14.24 -7.67
CA THR A 208 -7.17 13.62 -7.19
C THR A 208 -7.46 13.99 -5.73
N CYS A 209 -6.43 13.97 -4.89
CA CYS A 209 -6.48 14.42 -3.49
C CYS A 209 -6.99 15.86 -3.39
N GLN A 210 -6.40 16.79 -4.13
CA GLN A 210 -6.80 18.20 -4.13
C GLN A 210 -8.23 18.40 -4.65
N ARG A 211 -8.59 17.73 -5.75
CA ARG A 211 -9.91 17.85 -6.37
C ARG A 211 -11.05 17.33 -5.48
N THR A 212 -10.76 16.30 -4.68
CA THR A 212 -11.76 15.69 -3.78
C THR A 212 -12.00 16.54 -2.52
N CYS A 213 -11.10 17.48 -2.21
CA CYS A 213 -11.19 18.33 -1.02
C CYS A 213 -10.96 19.81 -1.31
N PRO A 214 -11.84 20.47 -2.09
CA PRO A 214 -11.63 21.85 -2.52
C PRO A 214 -11.76 22.88 -1.38
N ALA A 215 -12.46 22.54 -0.28
CA ALA A 215 -12.72 23.48 0.82
C ALA A 215 -11.67 23.45 1.95
N ALA A 216 -10.62 22.63 1.84
CA ALA A 216 -9.56 22.59 2.84
C ALA A 216 -8.19 22.33 2.20
N GLN A 217 -7.14 22.79 2.88
CA GLN A 217 -5.78 22.52 2.44
C GLN A 217 -5.43 21.05 2.72
N VAL A 218 -5.11 20.33 1.65
CA VAL A 218 -4.72 18.91 1.69
C VAL A 218 -3.31 18.69 1.17
N SER A 219 -2.72 17.56 1.52
CA SER A 219 -1.43 17.10 1.01
C SER A 219 -1.43 15.58 0.85
N LEU A 220 -0.82 15.08 -0.23
CA LEU A 220 -0.69 13.66 -0.47
C LEU A 220 0.47 13.08 0.35
N TYR A 221 0.20 11.97 1.03
CA TYR A 221 1.20 11.16 1.72
C TYR A 221 1.18 9.74 1.15
N THR A 222 2.33 9.06 1.20
CA THR A 222 2.51 7.71 0.66
C THR A 222 3.24 6.82 1.66
N TYR A 223 2.95 5.53 1.61
CA TYR A 223 3.67 4.50 2.37
C TYR A 223 3.66 3.18 1.58
N ARG A 224 4.61 2.30 1.87
CA ARG A 224 4.79 1.03 1.17
C ARG A 224 3.70 0.02 1.51
N ASN A 225 3.35 -0.78 0.52
CA ASN A 225 2.37 -1.83 0.60
C ASN A 225 2.89 -3.08 -0.14
N PRO A 226 3.19 -4.18 0.56
CA PRO A 226 2.98 -4.43 2.00
C PRO A 226 4.07 -3.83 2.92
N GLY A 227 3.85 -3.88 4.23
CA GLY A 227 4.91 -3.73 5.26
C GLY A 227 4.92 -2.41 6.04
N GLU A 228 4.29 -1.35 5.54
CA GLU A 228 4.16 -0.07 6.26
C GLU A 228 2.70 0.27 6.57
N ASP A 229 2.51 1.21 7.50
CA ASP A 229 1.21 1.78 7.84
C ASP A 229 1.17 3.32 7.73
N VAL A 230 0.02 3.90 8.06
CA VAL A 230 -0.20 5.35 7.98
C VAL A 230 0.72 6.17 8.89
N ALA A 231 1.20 5.63 10.02
CA ALA A 231 2.11 6.33 10.91
C ALA A 231 3.50 6.54 10.27
N GLN A 232 3.83 5.71 9.28
CA GLN A 232 5.06 5.79 8.50
C GLN A 232 4.89 6.57 7.19
N ALA A 233 3.70 7.12 6.92
CA ALA A 233 3.44 7.82 5.68
C ALA A 233 4.27 9.09 5.56
N VAL A 234 4.79 9.36 4.36
CA VAL A 234 5.60 10.53 4.03
C VAL A 234 4.98 11.33 2.90
N SER A 235 5.07 12.66 2.97
CA SER A 235 4.61 13.52 1.89
C SER A 235 5.47 13.33 0.64
N LEU A 236 5.04 13.87 -0.49
CA LEU A 236 5.89 13.89 -1.70
C LEU A 236 7.20 14.69 -1.51
N SER A 237 7.26 15.57 -0.51
CA SER A 237 8.47 16.28 -0.10
C SER A 237 9.30 15.54 0.95
N GLY A 238 8.86 14.36 1.40
CA GLY A 238 9.55 13.53 2.39
C GLY A 238 9.25 13.87 3.85
N ALA A 239 8.34 14.80 4.12
CA ALA A 239 7.93 15.12 5.50
C ALA A 239 7.05 13.99 6.05
N PRO A 240 7.35 13.41 7.22
CA PRO A 240 6.50 12.37 7.80
C PRO A 240 5.15 12.93 8.21
N TYR A 241 4.10 12.14 8.11
CA TYR A 241 2.75 12.55 8.51
C TYR A 241 2.70 12.90 10.00
N SER A 242 3.46 12.18 10.83
CA SER A 242 3.59 12.44 12.26
C SER A 242 4.22 13.79 12.62
N SER A 243 4.93 14.48 11.70
CA SER A 243 5.47 15.82 11.95
C SER A 243 4.46 16.93 11.70
N LEU A 244 3.29 16.64 11.10
CA LEU A 244 2.23 17.62 10.95
C LEU A 244 1.71 18.00 12.35
N PRO A 245 1.61 19.29 12.73
CA PRO A 245 1.14 19.69 14.06
C PRO A 245 -0.25 19.16 14.42
N THR A 246 -1.08 18.87 13.42
CA THR A 246 -2.44 18.34 13.57
C THR A 246 -2.52 16.83 13.32
N ALA A 247 -1.39 16.13 13.14
CA ALA A 247 -1.36 14.70 12.88
C ALA A 247 -2.24 13.94 13.88
N PHE A 248 -3.11 13.07 13.36
CA PHE A 248 -4.03 12.25 14.15
C PHE A 248 -5.00 12.99 15.09
N ARG A 249 -5.08 14.34 15.06
CA ARG A 249 -5.99 15.13 15.92
C ARG A 249 -7.45 14.74 15.74
N TYR A 250 -7.85 14.40 14.52
CA TYR A 250 -9.18 13.88 14.19
C TYR A 250 -9.62 12.65 15.01
N ARG A 251 -8.67 11.88 15.57
CA ARG A 251 -8.97 10.72 16.42
C ARG A 251 -9.44 11.12 17.82
N GLN A 252 -9.07 12.32 18.26
CA GLN A 252 -9.36 12.82 19.61
C GLN A 252 -10.55 13.78 19.60
N GLN A 253 -10.66 14.59 18.55
CA GLN A 253 -11.73 15.58 18.43
C GLN A 253 -12.11 15.86 16.99
N TYR A 254 -13.39 16.15 16.77
CA TYR A 254 -13.92 16.55 15.48
C TYR A 254 -13.91 18.08 15.33
N ASP A 255 -13.24 18.58 14.30
CA ASP A 255 -13.19 20.01 13.96
C ASP A 255 -14.23 20.35 12.89
N LYS A 256 -15.32 21.02 13.30
CA LYS A 256 -16.42 21.40 12.39
C LYS A 256 -15.99 22.43 11.33
N ALA A 257 -14.93 23.19 11.58
CA ALA A 257 -14.42 24.18 10.65
C ALA A 257 -13.50 23.57 9.57
N CYS A 258 -13.04 22.34 9.78
CA CYS A 258 -12.10 21.65 8.89
C CYS A 258 -12.84 20.56 8.09
N SER A 259 -13.26 20.87 6.87
CA SER A 259 -14.03 19.97 6.01
C SER A 259 -13.70 20.13 4.53
N CYS A 260 -13.94 19.08 3.74
CA CYS A 260 -13.78 19.11 2.27
C CYS A 260 -14.96 19.76 1.54
N ARG A 261 -15.98 20.20 2.29
CA ARG A 261 -17.14 20.95 1.79
C ARG A 261 -17.34 22.20 2.63
N GLN A 262 -17.91 23.25 2.02
CA GLN A 262 -18.26 24.46 2.75
C GLN A 262 -19.38 24.20 3.77
N ALA A 263 -19.47 25.04 4.79
CA ALA A 263 -20.54 24.98 5.78
C ALA A 263 -21.90 25.16 5.09
N GLY A 264 -22.85 24.25 5.36
CA GLY A 264 -24.17 24.25 4.72
C GLY A 264 -24.22 23.74 3.28
N GLN A 265 -23.08 23.44 2.65
CA GLN A 265 -23.02 22.92 1.28
C GLN A 265 -23.27 21.40 1.24
N SER A 266 -24.01 20.95 0.23
CA SER A 266 -24.18 19.53 -0.08
C SER A 266 -22.93 18.96 -0.74
N TRP A 267 -22.67 17.65 -0.60
CA TRP A 267 -21.54 17.00 -1.29
C TRP A 267 -21.67 17.04 -2.81
N ALA A 268 -22.90 16.95 -3.33
CA ALA A 268 -23.15 17.04 -4.76
C ALA A 268 -22.73 18.40 -5.32
N ASP A 269 -23.00 19.49 -4.59
CA ASP A 269 -22.63 20.83 -5.05
C ASP A 269 -21.14 21.12 -4.84
N ALA A 270 -20.52 20.57 -3.79
CA ALA A 270 -19.08 20.69 -3.55
C ALA A 270 -18.24 20.03 -4.66
N LEU A 271 -18.66 18.86 -5.14
CA LEU A 271 -17.92 18.09 -6.15
C LEU A 271 -18.24 18.52 -7.60
N LYS A 272 -19.41 19.13 -7.86
CA LYS A 272 -19.70 19.74 -9.17
C LYS A 272 -18.72 20.87 -9.53
N GLN A 273 -18.23 21.60 -8.53
CA GLN A 273 -17.34 22.74 -8.74
C GLN A 273 -15.94 22.33 -9.20
N THR A 274 -15.57 21.05 -9.06
CA THR A 274 -14.24 20.57 -9.44
C THR A 274 -14.06 20.25 -10.92
N GLY A 275 -15.07 20.51 -11.75
CA GLY A 275 -15.01 20.41 -13.21
C GLY A 275 -15.06 18.97 -13.71
N ASP A 276 -15.70 18.77 -14.87
CA ASP A 276 -15.96 17.47 -15.49
C ASP A 276 -14.69 16.62 -15.60
N ALA A 277 -14.57 15.62 -14.72
CA ALA A 277 -13.65 14.50 -14.89
C ALA A 277 -14.12 13.50 -15.97
N LEU A 278 -15.13 13.89 -16.75
CA LEU A 278 -15.77 13.06 -17.77
C LEU A 278 -14.95 13.13 -19.06
N GLU A 279 -14.32 12.01 -19.41
CA GLU A 279 -13.66 11.86 -20.69
C GLU A 279 -14.64 11.41 -21.79
N GLN A 280 -14.22 11.58 -23.04
CA GLN A 280 -15.01 11.19 -24.20
C GLN A 280 -15.13 9.65 -24.25
N GLY A 281 -16.25 9.13 -23.75
CA GLY A 281 -16.47 7.68 -23.59
C GLY A 281 -17.10 7.29 -22.25
N ASP A 282 -17.11 8.20 -21.27
CA ASP A 282 -17.69 7.94 -19.97
C ASP A 282 -19.22 7.85 -20.02
N VAL A 283 -19.77 6.80 -19.38
CA VAL A 283 -21.21 6.61 -19.27
C VAL A 283 -21.73 7.39 -18.08
N VAL A 284 -22.33 8.55 -18.35
CA VAL A 284 -23.05 9.32 -17.32
C VAL A 284 -24.34 8.60 -16.95
N VAL A 285 -24.37 8.07 -15.72
CA VAL A 285 -25.56 7.47 -15.14
C VAL A 285 -26.33 8.53 -14.39
N THR A 286 -27.34 9.11 -15.05
CA THR A 286 -28.31 9.99 -14.39
C THR A 286 -29.20 9.19 -13.44
N GLN A 287 -29.90 9.89 -12.54
CA GLN A 287 -30.83 9.24 -11.61
C GLN A 287 -31.93 8.45 -12.35
N GLU A 288 -32.42 8.97 -13.48
CA GLU A 288 -33.38 8.31 -14.36
C GLU A 288 -32.77 7.05 -14.99
N ARG A 289 -31.52 7.12 -15.46
CA ARG A 289 -30.80 5.99 -16.06
C ARG A 289 -30.48 4.91 -15.03
N ALA A 290 -30.13 5.29 -13.81
CA ALA A 290 -29.96 4.38 -12.68
C ALA A 290 -31.28 3.65 -12.35
N LYS A 291 -32.40 4.38 -12.28
CA LYS A 291 -33.73 3.80 -12.10
C LYS A 291 -34.05 2.80 -13.21
N GLN A 292 -33.74 3.12 -14.47
CA GLN A 292 -33.93 2.22 -15.61
C GLN A 292 -33.07 0.94 -15.54
N MET A 293 -31.83 1.04 -15.07
CA MET A 293 -30.94 -0.11 -14.89
C MET A 293 -31.33 -0.98 -13.69
N ALA A 294 -31.97 -0.39 -12.69
CA ALA A 294 -32.48 -1.09 -11.52
C ALA A 294 -33.76 -1.90 -11.78
N LEU A 295 -34.43 -1.70 -12.93
CA LEU A 295 -35.58 -2.55 -13.28
C LEU A 295 -35.12 -3.97 -13.62
N PRO A 296 -35.79 -5.01 -13.09
CA PRO A 296 -35.54 -6.38 -13.50
C PRO A 296 -35.77 -6.54 -15.00
N ARG A 297 -34.94 -7.34 -15.67
CA ARG A 297 -35.00 -7.55 -17.12
C ARG A 297 -35.54 -8.94 -17.45
N ASP A 298 -36.27 -9.04 -18.55
CA ASP A 298 -36.71 -10.33 -19.11
C ASP A 298 -35.52 -11.09 -19.73
N SER A 299 -35.74 -12.34 -20.13
CA SER A 299 -34.73 -13.17 -20.80
C SER A 299 -34.24 -12.62 -22.15
N ARG A 300 -34.86 -11.55 -22.65
CA ARG A 300 -34.47 -10.83 -23.88
C ARG A 300 -33.86 -9.45 -23.56
N GLY A 301 -33.54 -9.18 -22.29
CA GLY A 301 -32.87 -7.96 -21.84
C GLY A 301 -33.76 -6.71 -21.77
N ARG A 302 -35.09 -6.83 -21.88
CA ARG A 302 -36.03 -5.71 -21.83
C ARG A 302 -36.50 -5.46 -20.39
N PRO A 303 -36.66 -4.20 -19.96
CA PRO A 303 -37.12 -3.89 -18.61
C PRO A 303 -38.55 -4.42 -18.39
N ILE A 304 -38.72 -5.22 -17.34
CA ILE A 304 -40.02 -5.71 -16.88
C ILE A 304 -40.68 -4.54 -16.15
N ARG A 305 -41.56 -3.82 -16.84
CA ARG A 305 -42.49 -2.89 -16.19
C ARG A 305 -43.49 -3.72 -15.41
N ALA A 306 -43.55 -3.54 -14.09
CA ALA A 306 -44.69 -4.00 -13.32
C ALA A 306 -45.96 -3.39 -13.95
N PRO A 307 -47.03 -4.17 -14.17
CA PRO A 307 -48.28 -3.60 -14.63
C PRO A 307 -48.70 -2.54 -13.61
N ALA A 308 -49.11 -1.37 -14.11
CA ALA A 308 -49.68 -0.33 -13.27
C ALA A 308 -50.92 -0.92 -12.59
N GLY A 309 -50.72 -1.42 -11.37
CA GLY A 309 -51.78 -1.87 -10.50
C GLY A 309 -52.67 -0.68 -10.25
N ARG A 310 -53.86 -0.74 -10.86
CA ARG A 310 -55.04 0.08 -10.60
C ARG A 310 -55.00 0.59 -9.16
N ALA A 311 -54.83 1.90 -9.01
CA ALA A 311 -54.94 2.56 -7.72
C ALA A 311 -56.33 2.24 -7.16
N ALA A 312 -56.39 1.26 -6.25
CA ALA A 312 -57.54 1.11 -5.39
C ALA A 312 -57.47 2.30 -4.43
N GLN A 313 -58.33 3.28 -4.66
CA GLN A 313 -58.64 4.33 -3.70
C GLN A 313 -59.07 3.62 -2.42
N ALA A 314 -58.23 3.66 -1.40
CA ALA A 314 -58.61 3.28 -0.05
C ALA A 314 -59.29 4.50 0.56
N ASP A 315 -60.62 4.52 0.52
CA ASP A 315 -61.43 5.41 1.34
C ASP A 315 -61.13 5.12 2.81
N ALA A 316 -60.58 6.13 3.48
CA ALA A 316 -60.37 6.11 4.92
C ALA A 316 -61.72 6.27 5.62
N THR A 317 -62.19 5.20 6.28
CA THR A 317 -63.19 5.32 7.35
C THR A 317 -62.58 4.77 8.64
N PRO A 318 -62.50 5.54 9.73
CA PRO A 318 -61.96 5.06 11.00
C PRO A 318 -63.05 4.34 11.79
N ALA A 319 -62.80 3.09 12.19
CA ALA A 319 -63.60 2.41 13.20
C ALA A 319 -62.73 1.49 14.06
N THR A 320 -62.81 1.75 15.35
CA THR A 320 -62.12 1.17 16.51
C THR A 320 -62.60 -0.26 16.80
N ALA A 321 -61.68 -1.19 17.14
CA ALA A 321 -61.79 -2.20 18.22
C ALA A 321 -60.72 -3.31 18.11
N GLU A 322 -59.96 -3.53 19.18
CA GLU A 322 -59.13 -4.73 19.46
C GLU A 322 -60.01 -5.92 19.96
N PRO A 323 -59.46 -7.08 20.40
CA PRO A 323 -58.52 -8.02 19.78
C PRO A 323 -59.07 -9.47 19.78
N SER A 324 -58.55 -10.40 18.96
CA SER A 324 -58.72 -11.85 19.18
C SER A 324 -57.60 -12.67 18.54
N ARG A 325 -57.19 -13.73 19.24
CA ARG A 325 -56.07 -14.65 18.97
C ARG A 325 -56.50 -15.88 18.14
N ASP A 326 -55.49 -16.47 17.47
CA ASP A 326 -55.31 -17.84 16.94
C ASP A 326 -56.39 -18.39 15.98
N ASP A 327 -56.13 -19.10 14.89
CA ASP A 327 -55.22 -20.24 14.69
C ASP A 327 -55.01 -20.54 13.17
N SER A 328 -53.98 -21.32 12.91
CA SER A 328 -53.47 -22.01 11.71
C SER A 328 -54.40 -22.28 10.50
N SER A 329 -53.87 -22.07 9.27
CA SER A 329 -53.55 -23.13 8.27
C SER A 329 -53.45 -22.64 6.81
N ASP A 330 -52.33 -22.99 6.18
CA ASP A 330 -52.04 -23.29 4.77
C ASP A 330 -52.90 -22.74 3.61
N ASN A 331 -52.30 -21.91 2.74
CA ASN A 331 -52.25 -22.20 1.29
C ASN A 331 -51.27 -21.30 0.51
N GLY A 332 -50.55 -21.92 -0.41
CA GLY A 332 -49.41 -21.34 -1.12
C GLY A 332 -49.69 -20.09 -1.96
N ARG A 333 -48.82 -19.10 -1.80
CA ARG A 333 -48.34 -18.18 -2.85
C ARG A 333 -47.13 -17.41 -2.31
N SER A 334 -46.06 -17.40 -3.10
CA SER A 334 -44.74 -16.87 -2.79
C SER A 334 -44.79 -15.39 -2.40
N GLY A 335 -44.80 -15.09 -1.10
CA GLY A 335 -44.66 -13.74 -0.56
C GLY A 335 -43.21 -13.43 -0.24
N VAL A 336 -42.54 -12.63 -1.09
CA VAL A 336 -41.20 -12.11 -0.81
C VAL A 336 -41.27 -11.20 0.42
N ARG A 337 -40.58 -11.56 1.51
CA ARG A 337 -40.38 -10.64 2.65
C ARG A 337 -39.30 -9.64 2.27
N SER A 338 -39.72 -8.42 1.93
CA SER A 338 -38.83 -7.28 1.80
C SER A 338 -38.40 -6.85 3.20
N VAL A 339 -37.12 -7.06 3.53
CA VAL A 339 -36.47 -6.49 4.71
C VAL A 339 -35.52 -5.40 4.23
N GLY A 340 -35.94 -4.14 4.35
CA GLY A 340 -35.10 -2.96 4.12
C GLY A 340 -34.88 -2.20 5.43
N PRO A 341 -33.72 -1.57 5.65
CA PRO A 341 -33.50 -0.78 6.86
C PRO A 341 -34.47 0.41 6.91
N GLN A 342 -35.06 0.65 8.08
CA GLN A 342 -35.85 1.87 8.32
C GLN A 342 -34.92 3.07 8.36
N PHE A 343 -35.10 4.02 7.44
CA PHE A 343 -34.45 5.32 7.51
C PHE A 343 -35.21 6.19 8.51
N MET A 344 -34.51 6.70 9.52
CA MET A 344 -35.10 7.62 10.50
C MET A 344 -35.47 8.96 9.84
N PRO A 345 -36.58 9.61 10.25
CA PRO A 345 -36.92 10.94 9.77
C PRO A 345 -35.89 11.96 10.25
N THR A 346 -35.48 12.84 9.35
CA THR A 346 -34.65 14.01 9.65
C THR A 346 -35.44 14.96 10.54
N ARG A 347 -34.86 15.30 11.70
CA ARG A 347 -35.39 16.31 12.62
C ARG A 347 -34.77 17.66 12.33
#